data_AF-A0A3D0F5D1-F1
#
_entry.id   AF-A0A3D0F5D1-F1
#
_cell.length_a   1.000
_cell.length_b   1.000
_cell.length_c   1.000
_cell.angle_alpha   90.00
_cell.angle_beta   90.00
_cell.angle_gamma   90.00
#
_symmetry.space_group_name_H-M   'P 1'
#
loop_
_entity.id
_entity.type
_entity.pdbx_description
1 polymer ?
#
loop_
_entity_poly.entity_id
_entity_poly.type
_entity_poly.pdbx_seq_one_letter_code
_entity_poly.pdbx_strand_id
1 'polypeptide(L)' 'MSTQTEVETFLKDFKEKMKFWDVLFRDERGKNVQALVDLELRPIERKAILEALEIKDYSEGPLEEKLI' A
#
# COMPACT_ATOMS: atom_id res chain seq x y z
N MET A 1 15.64 -4.64 -9.09
CA MET A 1 15.08 -5.39 -7.95
C MET A 1 15.50 -4.66 -6.70
N SER A 2 14.57 -4.33 -5.81
CA SER A 2 14.90 -3.71 -4.54
C SER A 2 15.53 -4.73 -3.59
N THR A 3 16.45 -4.29 -2.75
CA THR A 3 17.05 -5.12 -1.69
C THR A 3 16.14 -5.20 -0.47
N GLN A 4 16.33 -6.21 0.38
CA GLN A 4 15.56 -6.34 1.63
C GLN A 4 15.71 -5.09 2.52
N THR A 5 16.90 -4.52 2.61
CA THR A 5 17.17 -3.31 3.40
C THR A 5 16.46 -2.08 2.84
N GLU A 6 16.35 -1.95 1.52
CA GLU A 6 15.58 -0.86 0.90
C GLU A 6 14.08 -0.99 1.22
N VAL A 7 13.52 -2.20 1.13
CA VAL A 7 12.12 -2.48 1.48
C VAL A 7 11.86 -2.21 2.97
N GLU A 8 12.74 -2.67 3.84
CA GLU A 8 12.65 -2.43 5.29
C GLU A 8 12.66 -0.93 5.62
N THR A 9 13.60 -0.19 5.02
CA THR A 9 13.72 1.27 5.22
C THR A 9 12.46 1.98 4.73
N PHE A 10 11.95 1.61 3.55
CA PHE A 10 10.71 2.16 3.02
C PHE A 10 9.51 1.88 3.94
N LEU A 11 9.31 0.64 4.38
CA LEU A 11 8.18 0.27 5.24
C LEU A 11 8.24 1.01 6.58
N LYS A 12 9.43 1.18 7.16
CA LYS A 12 9.62 1.95 8.38
C LYS A 12 9.19 3.40 8.20
N ASP A 13 9.70 4.07 7.16
CA ASP A 13 9.39 5.48 6.88
C ASP A 13 7.91 5.68 6.51
N PHE A 14 7.35 4.76 5.73
CA PHE A 14 5.94 4.78 5.33
C PHE A 14 5.02 4.67 6.54
N LYS A 15 5.24 3.67 7.42
CA LYS A 15 4.43 3.47 8.63
C LYS A 15 4.56 4.65 9.59
N GLU A 16 5.76 5.22 9.73
CA GLU A 16 5.96 6.39 10.58
C GLU A 16 5.16 7.60 10.06
N LYS A 17 5.22 7.89 8.76
CA LYS A 17 4.40 8.96 8.16
C LYS A 17 2.91 8.71 8.32
N MET A 18 2.46 7.47 8.12
CA MET A 18 1.04 7.11 8.25
C MET A 18 0.51 7.30 9.68
N LYS A 19 1.32 7.12 10.73
CA LYS A 19 0.91 7.42 12.11
C LYS A 19 0.56 8.89 12.32
N PHE A 20 1.27 9.80 11.66
CA PHE A 20 1.07 11.25 11.82
C PHE A 20 0.03 11.82 10.86
N TRP A 21 0.05 11.38 9.60
CA TRP A 21 -0.73 11.98 8.52
C TRP A 21 -1.96 11.17 8.12
N ASP A 22 -2.08 9.94 8.62
CA ASP A 22 -2.98 8.92 8.08
C ASP A 22 -2.70 8.61 6.59
N VAL A 23 -3.56 7.80 5.96
CA VAL A 23 -3.47 7.44 4.55
C VAL A 23 -4.69 7.96 3.78
N LEU A 24 -4.46 8.51 2.59
CA LEU A 24 -5.51 8.94 1.68
C LEU A 24 -5.74 7.89 0.60
N PHE A 25 -6.89 7.23 0.62
CA PHE A 25 -7.30 6.32 -0.44
C PHE A 25 -7.94 7.11 -1.59
N ARG A 26 -7.33 7.01 -2.77
CA ARG A 26 -7.81 7.68 -3.99
C ARG A 26 -8.77 6.80 -4.81
N ASP A 27 -9.83 6.35 -4.16
CA ASP A 27 -10.82 5.43 -4.74
C ASP A 27 -11.53 6.04 -5.97
N GLU A 28 -11.58 7.38 -6.07
CA GLU A 28 -12.14 8.10 -7.21
C GLU A 28 -11.40 7.85 -8.54
N ARG A 29 -10.17 7.32 -8.48
CA ARG A 29 -9.39 6.98 -9.68
C ARG A 29 -9.86 5.70 -10.37
N GLY A 30 -10.81 4.96 -9.78
CA GLY A 30 -11.36 3.73 -10.37
C GLY A 30 -10.42 2.52 -10.39
N LYS A 31 -9.12 2.71 -10.15
CA LYS A 31 -8.12 1.63 -10.10
C LYS A 31 -8.43 0.67 -8.96
N ASN A 32 -8.38 -0.63 -9.26
CA ASN A 32 -8.56 -1.73 -8.31
C ASN A 32 -9.93 -1.77 -7.59
N VAL A 33 -10.91 -0.94 -7.96
CA VAL A 33 -12.21 -0.87 -7.27
C VAL A 33 -12.91 -2.22 -7.23
N GLN A 34 -13.00 -2.92 -8.37
CA GLN A 34 -13.64 -4.24 -8.42
C GLN A 34 -12.91 -5.25 -7.54
N ALA A 35 -11.57 -5.29 -7.59
CA ALA A 35 -10.79 -6.20 -6.76
C ALA A 35 -10.96 -5.93 -5.26
N LEU A 36 -11.04 -4.66 -4.86
CA LEU A 36 -11.30 -4.29 -3.47
C LEU A 36 -12.71 -4.71 -3.03
N VAL A 37 -13.71 -4.63 -3.92
CA VAL A 37 -15.08 -5.11 -3.66
C VAL A 37 -15.10 -6.63 -3.53
N ASP A 38 -14.46 -7.35 -4.45
CA ASP A 38 -14.41 -8.81 -4.46
C ASP A 38 -13.70 -9.37 -3.23
N LEU A 39 -12.72 -8.63 -2.69
CA LEU A 39 -12.01 -8.94 -1.44
C LEU A 39 -12.69 -8.38 -0.19
N GLU A 40 -13.83 -7.69 -0.33
CA GLU A 40 -14.58 -7.04 0.75
C GLU A 40 -13.74 -6.06 1.60
N LEU A 41 -12.77 -5.39 0.97
CA LEU A 41 -11.81 -4.49 1.61
C LEU A 41 -12.32 -3.05 1.69
N ARG A 42 -12.89 -2.68 2.83
CA ARG A 42 -13.22 -1.28 3.13
C ARG A 42 -11.94 -0.52 3.56
N PRO A 43 -11.98 0.82 3.60
CA PRO A 43 -10.79 1.61 3.92
C PRO A 43 -10.10 1.25 5.24
N ILE A 44 -10.86 0.83 6.25
CA ILE A 44 -10.31 0.46 7.57
C ILE A 44 -9.51 -0.85 7.51
N GLU A 45 -9.98 -1.85 6.76
CA GLU A 45 -9.25 -3.10 6.52
C GLU A 45 -7.98 -2.84 5.71
N ARG A 46 -8.07 -1.98 4.69
CA ARG A 46 -6.91 -1.58 3.88
C ARG A 46 -5.83 -0.93 4.75
N LYS A 47 -6.21 -0.04 5.67
CA LYS A 47 -5.27 0.58 6.61
C LYS A 47 -4.63 -0.46 7.53
N ALA A 48 -5.41 -1.40 8.08
CA ALA A 48 -4.88 -2.47 8.91
C ALA A 48 -3.87 -3.35 8.15
N ILE A 49 -4.12 -3.64 6.86
CA ILE A 49 -3.17 -4.37 6.00
C ILE A 49 -1.88 -3.56 5.81
N LEU A 50 -1.98 -2.26 5.50
CA LEU A 50 -0.81 -1.38 5.36
C LEU A 50 0.03 -1.30 6.64
N GLU A 51 -0.60 -1.30 7.81
CA GLU A 51 0.07 -1.35 9.12
C GLU A 51 0.78 -2.69 9.34
N ALA A 52 0.22 -3.78 8.85
CA ALA A 52 0.73 -5.14 9.04
C ALA A 52 1.84 -5.55 8.04
N LEU A 53 2.04 -4.82 6.93
CA LEU A 53 3.02 -5.18 5.89
C LEU A 53 4.42 -5.51 6.44
N GLU A 54 4.96 -6.65 6.03
CA GLU A 54 6.31 -7.12 6.34
C GLU A 54 7.19 -7.19 5.08
N ILE A 55 8.51 -7.30 5.26
CA ILE A 55 9.47 -7.40 4.14
C ILE A 55 9.12 -8.56 3.20
N LYS A 56 8.61 -9.67 3.76
CA LYS A 56 8.24 -10.88 3.01
C LYS A 56 7.03 -10.70 2.08
N ASP A 57 6.24 -9.66 2.30
CA ASP A 57 5.05 -9.37 1.48
C ASP A 57 5.42 -8.58 0.20
N TYR A 58 6.68 -8.18 0.06
CA TYR A 58 7.18 -7.50 -1.12
C TYR A 58 7.19 -8.44 -2.35
N SER A 59 6.49 -8.03 -3.40
CA SER A 59 6.47 -8.72 -4.69
C SER A 59 7.35 -8.01 -5.73
N GLU A 60 7.10 -6.72 -5.97
CA GLU A 60 7.80 -5.95 -7.00
C GLU A 60 7.92 -4.46 -6.63
N GLY A 61 8.81 -3.76 -7.34
CA GLY A 61 9.03 -2.33 -7.17
C GLY A 61 7.92 -1.48 -7.79
N PRO A 62 7.97 -0.15 -7.66
CA PRO A 62 6.98 0.74 -8.23
C PRO A 62 6.88 0.56 -9.74
N LEU A 63 5.67 0.32 -10.23
CA LEU A 63 5.35 0.27 -11.65
C LEU A 63 5.12 1.69 -12.19
N GLU A 64 5.41 1.89 -13.46
CA GLU A 64 5.10 3.13 -14.15
C GLU A 64 3.59 3.42 -14.06
N GLU A 65 3.26 4.62 -13.56
CA GLU A 65 1.88 5.06 -13.41
C GLU A 65 1.26 5.32 -14.78
N LYS A 66 0.41 4.39 -15.24
CA LYS A 66 -0.42 4.59 -16.43
C LYS A 66 -1.70 5.31 -16.03
N LEU A 67 -1.87 6.54 -16.47
CA LEU A 67 -3.13 7.28 -16.39
C LEU A 67 -4.11 6.66 -17.40
N ILE A 68 -4.83 5.64 -16.96
CA ILE A 68 -5.98 5.07 -17.69
C ILE A 68 -7.24 5.61 -17.03
#